data_AF-A0A078AST0-F1
#
_entry.id   AF-A0A078AST0-F1
#
_cell.length_a   1.000
_cell.length_b   1.000
_cell.length_c   1.000
_cell.angle_alpha   90.00
_cell.angle_beta   90.00
_cell.angle_gamma   90.00
#
_symmetry.space_group_name_H-M   'P 1'
#
loop_
_entity.id
_entity.type
_entity.pdbx_description
1 polymer ?
#
loop_
_entity_poly.entity_id
_entity_poly.type
_entity_poly.pdbx_seq_one_letter_code
_entity_poly.pdbx_strand_id
1 'polypeptide(L)'
;MFQNNLVVLEIIVKQLSLRDKQALPILITPKMRGQPSPLDISVKNRQQKIINLILSIVLKYQNHIMFNQLIDKNLCELLKQQIDLQEYFDSNLVRYQILDPSFPIQHSDEQELVEGITLDQAKDVHQKYEELFGHKLKELSYQEDESLNSIEYNLINLPKTLINNPTELMKVLSNSDKPEYFENQIIQSIINFKWKKYTLSYYQTQFYIYLIFMTAFTFDIFYTTYSSKSYNDYTKQQEVKQADDNPEDYVPNILVKISTKIICGLVLIFFLIHEIRQIRIQKVSYFLDAWNYYDFFHIIAFIAFCYLEFNNEESEILILIKILLIALSFLKIFYFLRIYDGFSFLVQMMAGVFKDLKYFICFFLIFILLFGMIFLVLFKAEFIEEYKGVNGIAYFLMAFRISSGDFQLEDYQNQNDILAILSWIMWIIAVLTLNIVFMNFIIAVISESYERVMQKLIAESYKVKANMIMEREELFSIKALNRKDYFPNYIVVRRQIKNEANEVGEWQGFIKDLKYTIRTTSSKSKSEIISTHSSELSSLKKQIDGLQKEDLAQLKHEIKQDIEQKVQEIQVYIKENMNGLKSDIDSLKGDMDFIKASISQIIQKINN
;
A
#
# COMPACT_ATOMS: atom_id res chain seq x y z
N MET A 1 -28.06 21.42 3.85
CA MET A 1 -28.19 21.15 2.40
C MET A 1 -27.22 20.08 1.90
N PHE A 2 -25.92 20.15 2.23
CA PHE A 2 -24.89 19.22 1.71
C PHE A 2 -24.74 17.90 2.50
N GLN A 3 -25.64 17.63 3.43
CA GLN A 3 -25.54 16.45 4.30
C GLN A 3 -26.19 15.27 3.58
N ASN A 4 -25.38 14.27 3.20
CA ASN A 4 -25.82 13.00 2.61
C ASN A 4 -26.56 13.08 1.26
N ASN A 5 -26.33 14.10 0.44
CA ASN A 5 -27.06 14.24 -0.83
C ASN A 5 -26.10 14.28 -2.03
N LEU A 6 -25.71 13.09 -2.50
CA LEU A 6 -24.80 12.88 -3.64
C LEU A 6 -25.31 13.59 -4.91
N VAL A 7 -26.61 13.50 -5.19
CA VAL A 7 -27.24 14.06 -6.40
C VAL A 7 -27.10 15.58 -6.45
N VAL A 8 -27.30 16.27 -5.32
CA VAL A 8 -27.12 17.72 -5.23
C VAL A 8 -25.67 18.10 -5.46
N LEU A 9 -24.73 17.32 -4.93
CA LEU A 9 -23.29 17.57 -5.08
C LEU A 9 -22.84 17.37 -6.53
N GLU A 10 -23.33 16.33 -7.21
CA GLU A 10 -23.08 16.08 -8.64
C GLU A 10 -23.63 17.22 -9.53
N ILE A 11 -24.84 17.70 -9.25
CA ILE A 11 -25.42 18.85 -9.98
C ILE A 11 -24.56 20.10 -9.79
N ILE A 12 -24.06 20.33 -8.57
CA ILE A 12 -23.18 21.47 -8.27
C ILE A 12 -21.84 21.32 -8.98
N VAL A 13 -21.23 20.14 -9.00
CA VAL A 13 -20.00 19.90 -9.77
C VAL A 13 -20.22 20.15 -11.27
N LYS A 14 -21.37 19.71 -11.81
CA LYS A 14 -21.74 19.97 -13.20
C LYS A 14 -21.90 21.46 -13.46
N GLN A 15 -22.54 22.22 -12.58
CA GLN A 15 -22.66 23.67 -12.72
C GLN A 15 -21.33 24.41 -12.55
N LEU A 16 -20.45 23.95 -11.66
CA LEU A 16 -19.12 24.51 -11.46
C LEU A 16 -18.21 24.27 -12.67
N SER A 17 -18.36 23.14 -13.36
CA SER A 17 -17.59 22.87 -14.59
C SER A 17 -17.92 23.80 -15.76
N LEU A 18 -19.07 24.49 -15.72
CA LEU A 18 -19.51 25.44 -16.74
C LEU A 18 -19.02 26.89 -16.46
N ARG A 19 -18.33 27.13 -15.35
CA ARG A 19 -17.83 28.46 -14.95
C ARG A 19 -16.31 28.53 -15.03
N ASP A 20 -15.80 29.72 -15.37
CA ASP A 20 -14.36 29.98 -15.39
C ASP A 20 -13.73 29.85 -14.01
N LYS A 21 -12.59 29.15 -13.93
CA LYS A 21 -11.88 28.86 -12.68
C LYS A 21 -11.51 30.11 -11.88
N GLN A 22 -11.19 31.21 -12.56
CA GLN A 22 -10.75 32.47 -11.93
C GLN A 22 -11.90 33.30 -11.36
N ALA A 23 -13.13 33.07 -11.81
CA ALA A 23 -14.32 33.82 -11.39
C ALA A 23 -15.07 33.16 -10.21
N LEU A 24 -14.60 32.01 -9.75
CA LEU A 24 -15.26 31.25 -8.68
C LEU A 24 -14.81 31.76 -7.29
N PRO A 25 -15.76 32.02 -6.37
CA PRO A 25 -15.42 32.32 -4.98
C PRO A 25 -14.87 31.07 -4.28
N ILE A 26 -14.26 31.27 -3.11
CA ILE A 26 -13.80 30.19 -2.22
C ILE A 26 -14.99 29.24 -1.93
N LEU A 27 -14.89 28.00 -2.41
CA LEU A 27 -16.00 27.03 -2.36
C LEU A 27 -16.17 26.40 -0.97
N ILE A 28 -15.05 25.99 -0.37
CA ILE A 28 -15.03 25.38 0.96
C ILE A 28 -14.12 26.23 1.86
N THR A 29 -14.68 26.75 2.94
CA THR A 29 -13.94 27.52 3.94
C THR A 29 -13.51 26.63 5.11
N PRO A 30 -12.30 26.87 5.67
CA PRO A 30 -11.93 26.30 6.96
C PRO A 30 -12.84 26.85 8.06
N LYS A 31 -12.95 26.11 9.18
CA LYS A 31 -13.89 26.35 10.29
C LYS A 31 -14.00 27.83 10.69
N MET A 32 -15.01 28.54 10.19
CA MET A 32 -15.30 29.90 10.66
C MET A 32 -16.14 29.92 11.95
N ARG A 33 -16.84 28.83 12.32
CA ARG A 33 -17.76 28.76 13.48
C ARG A 33 -17.82 27.41 14.21
N GLY A 34 -16.72 26.66 14.28
CA GLY A 34 -16.65 25.40 15.04
C GLY A 34 -17.38 24.18 14.43
N GLN A 35 -18.28 24.37 13.46
CA GLN A 35 -18.98 23.29 12.75
C GLN A 35 -18.02 22.44 11.88
N PRO A 36 -18.25 21.12 11.76
CA PRO A 36 -17.45 20.25 10.90
C PRO A 36 -17.61 20.63 9.43
N SER A 37 -16.51 20.54 8.66
CA SER A 37 -16.55 20.77 7.21
C SER A 37 -17.41 19.69 6.51
N PRO A 38 -17.92 19.94 5.29
CA PRO A 38 -18.60 18.90 4.50
C PRO A 38 -17.75 17.63 4.33
N LEU A 39 -16.43 17.80 4.22
CA LEU A 39 -15.47 16.69 4.18
C LEU A 39 -15.44 15.94 5.52
N ASP A 40 -15.35 16.64 6.65
CA ASP A 40 -15.34 16.04 7.99
C ASP A 40 -16.57 15.16 8.23
N ILE A 41 -17.75 15.62 7.79
CA ILE A 41 -19.01 14.87 7.94
C ILE A 41 -19.00 13.63 7.04
N SER A 42 -18.56 13.78 5.79
CA SER A 42 -18.53 12.69 4.80
C SER A 42 -17.54 11.59 5.20
N VAL A 43 -16.39 11.98 5.77
CA VAL A 43 -15.39 11.05 6.33
C VAL A 43 -15.98 10.29 7.52
N LYS A 44 -16.66 10.95 8.46
CA LYS A 44 -17.33 10.29 9.59
C LYS A 44 -18.39 9.29 9.14
N ASN A 45 -19.15 9.63 8.11
CA ASN A 45 -20.19 8.77 7.54
C ASN A 45 -19.65 7.71 6.55
N ARG A 46 -18.33 7.64 6.32
CA ARG A 46 -17.65 6.72 5.38
C ARG A 46 -18.20 6.77 3.95
N GLN A 47 -18.57 7.95 3.47
CA GLN A 47 -19.18 8.13 2.14
C GLN A 47 -18.11 8.34 1.05
N GLN A 48 -17.45 7.27 0.62
CA GLN A 48 -16.32 7.32 -0.34
C GLN A 48 -16.61 8.14 -1.61
N LYS A 49 -17.78 7.97 -2.24
CA LYS A 49 -18.14 8.70 -3.47
C LYS A 49 -18.21 10.23 -3.24
N ILE A 50 -18.80 10.64 -2.13
CA ILE A 50 -18.92 12.06 -1.77
C ILE A 50 -17.55 12.63 -1.41
N ILE A 51 -16.72 11.85 -0.72
CA ILE A 51 -15.35 12.26 -0.38
C ILE A 51 -14.54 12.48 -1.67
N ASN A 52 -14.57 11.55 -2.63
CA ASN A 52 -13.86 11.70 -3.91
C ASN A 52 -14.34 12.91 -4.70
N LEU A 53 -15.65 13.17 -4.73
CA LEU A 53 -16.22 14.37 -5.34
C LEU A 53 -15.70 15.64 -4.65
N ILE A 54 -15.74 15.71 -3.33
CA ILE A 54 -15.24 16.87 -2.57
C ILE A 54 -13.73 17.06 -2.80
N LEU A 55 -12.94 15.99 -2.76
CA LEU A 55 -11.51 16.04 -3.06
C LEU A 55 -11.25 16.59 -4.46
N SER A 56 -11.97 16.11 -5.48
CA SER A 56 -11.83 16.61 -6.85
C SER A 56 -12.15 18.10 -6.98
N ILE A 57 -13.14 18.60 -6.23
CA ILE A 57 -13.49 20.03 -6.21
C ILE A 57 -12.35 20.84 -5.58
N VAL A 58 -11.84 20.40 -4.43
CA VAL A 58 -10.76 21.10 -3.73
C VAL A 58 -9.49 21.12 -4.58
N LEU A 59 -9.12 19.99 -5.18
CA LEU A 59 -7.94 19.88 -6.05
C LEU A 59 -8.07 20.70 -7.33
N LYS A 60 -9.26 20.77 -7.93
CA LYS A 60 -9.46 21.49 -9.20
C LYS A 60 -9.61 23.01 -9.03
N TYR A 61 -10.25 23.45 -7.94
CA TYR A 61 -10.66 24.85 -7.78
C TYR A 61 -10.00 25.57 -6.58
N GLN A 62 -9.40 24.86 -5.63
CA GLN A 62 -8.80 25.43 -4.41
C GLN A 62 -7.37 24.91 -4.14
N ASN A 63 -6.56 24.71 -5.18
CA ASN A 63 -5.20 24.16 -5.09
C ASN A 63 -4.16 25.17 -4.56
N HIS A 64 -4.28 25.56 -3.29
CA HIS A 64 -3.36 26.48 -2.62
C HIS A 64 -3.08 26.07 -1.18
N ILE A 65 -1.83 26.23 -0.71
CA ILE A 65 -1.30 25.77 0.58
C ILE A 65 -2.21 26.02 1.80
N MET A 66 -2.93 27.14 1.81
CA MET A 66 -3.85 27.54 2.89
C MET A 66 -5.06 26.62 3.06
N PHE A 67 -5.54 25.98 1.98
CA PHE A 67 -6.71 25.10 2.02
C PHE A 67 -6.38 23.68 2.46
N ASN A 68 -5.09 23.34 2.55
CA ASN A 68 -4.66 22.00 2.94
C ASN A 68 -5.15 21.59 4.34
N GLN A 69 -5.36 22.57 5.23
CA GLN A 69 -5.96 22.38 6.54
C GLN A 69 -7.29 21.60 6.54
N LEU A 70 -8.03 21.62 5.42
CA LEU A 70 -9.29 20.90 5.23
C LEU A 70 -9.07 19.39 5.12
N ILE A 71 -8.04 18.97 4.38
CA ILE A 71 -7.76 17.56 4.07
C ILE A 71 -6.82 16.96 5.12
N ASP A 72 -5.74 17.66 5.47
CA ASP A 72 -4.70 17.26 6.42
C ASP A 72 -5.29 16.72 7.74
N LYS A 73 -6.31 17.40 8.28
CA LYS A 73 -6.97 16.97 9.52
C LYS A 73 -7.53 15.54 9.46
N ASN A 74 -8.03 15.12 8.31
CA ASN A 74 -8.69 13.82 8.13
C ASN A 74 -7.80 12.83 7.37
N LEU A 75 -6.53 13.14 7.11
CA LEU A 75 -5.64 12.33 6.27
C LEU A 75 -5.54 10.88 6.76
N CYS A 76 -5.32 10.68 8.06
CA CYS A 76 -5.27 9.34 8.66
C CYS A 76 -6.57 8.54 8.44
N GLU A 77 -7.73 9.19 8.55
CA GLU A 77 -9.02 8.53 8.32
C GLU A 77 -9.27 8.23 6.84
N LEU A 78 -8.82 9.11 5.93
CA LEU A 78 -8.89 8.88 4.48
C LEU A 78 -8.04 7.68 4.07
N LEU A 79 -6.84 7.54 4.65
CA LEU A 79 -5.96 6.39 4.44
C LEU A 79 -6.57 5.09 5.01
N LYS A 80 -7.19 5.13 6.21
CA LYS A 80 -7.93 3.97 6.78
C LYS A 80 -9.10 3.55 5.88
N GLN A 81 -9.78 4.50 5.24
CA GLN A 81 -10.87 4.24 4.29
C GLN A 81 -10.37 3.83 2.89
N GLN A 82 -9.05 3.67 2.72
CA GLN A 82 -8.40 3.26 1.47
C GLN A 82 -8.73 4.17 0.28
N ILE A 83 -8.88 5.47 0.51
CA ILE A 83 -9.17 6.43 -0.57
C ILE A 83 -7.89 6.69 -1.38
N ASP A 84 -8.01 6.84 -2.69
CA ASP A 84 -6.88 7.23 -3.54
C ASP A 84 -6.57 8.71 -3.32
N LEU A 85 -5.34 8.99 -2.90
CA LEU A 85 -4.86 10.31 -2.52
C LEU A 85 -3.65 10.77 -3.34
N GLN A 86 -3.32 10.07 -4.43
CA GLN A 86 -2.14 10.42 -5.23
C GLN A 86 -2.23 11.83 -5.81
N GLU A 87 -3.37 12.18 -6.42
CA GLU A 87 -3.61 13.55 -6.92
C GLU A 87 -3.52 14.61 -5.81
N TYR A 88 -3.86 14.25 -4.58
CA TYR A 88 -3.75 15.13 -3.43
C TYR A 88 -2.29 15.37 -3.02
N PHE A 89 -1.47 14.32 -2.96
CA PHE A 89 -0.06 14.44 -2.64
C PHE A 89 0.74 15.16 -3.73
N ASP A 90 0.35 15.03 -4.99
CA ASP A 90 0.97 15.73 -6.14
C ASP A 90 0.51 17.19 -6.25
N SER A 91 -0.49 17.60 -5.47
CA SER A 91 -1.04 18.96 -5.52
C SER A 91 -0.21 19.99 -4.74
N ASN A 92 -0.43 21.27 -5.08
CA ASN A 92 0.19 22.42 -4.41
C ASN A 92 -0.38 22.67 -3.00
N LEU A 93 -1.33 21.84 -2.54
CA LEU A 93 -1.83 21.84 -1.16
C LEU A 93 -0.76 21.31 -0.21
N VAL A 94 -0.14 20.20 -0.59
CA VAL A 94 0.82 19.45 0.23
C VAL A 94 2.25 19.82 -0.12
N ARG A 95 2.55 19.91 -1.43
CA ARG A 95 3.87 20.29 -1.93
C ARG A 95 3.93 21.79 -2.17
N TYR A 96 4.75 22.49 -1.40
CA TYR A 96 5.04 23.91 -1.64
C TYR A 96 6.48 24.07 -2.05
N GLN A 97 6.72 24.43 -3.32
CA GLN A 97 8.06 24.73 -3.80
C GLN A 97 8.53 26.07 -3.24
N ILE A 98 9.70 26.06 -2.61
CA ILE A 98 10.33 27.24 -2.02
C ILE A 98 11.11 27.91 -3.15
N LEU A 99 10.64 29.09 -3.57
CA LEU A 99 11.30 29.92 -4.58
C LEU A 99 11.71 31.23 -3.90
N ASP A 100 12.90 31.25 -3.32
CA ASP A 100 13.45 32.42 -2.65
C ASP A 100 14.95 32.55 -2.96
N PRO A 101 15.49 33.77 -3.18
CA PRO A 101 16.91 33.98 -3.46
C PRO A 101 17.85 33.44 -2.38
N SER A 102 17.39 33.33 -1.13
CA SER A 102 18.17 32.75 -0.03
C SER A 102 18.39 31.24 -0.17
N PHE A 103 17.60 30.56 -1.00
CA PHE A 103 17.72 29.14 -1.33
C PHE A 103 18.41 28.98 -2.69
N PRO A 104 19.69 28.55 -2.74
CA PRO A 104 20.44 28.46 -3.98
C PRO A 104 19.91 27.32 -4.87
N ILE A 105 19.50 27.66 -6.09
CA ILE A 105 18.95 26.70 -7.07
C ILE A 105 20.05 25.79 -7.65
N GLN A 106 21.32 26.18 -7.51
CA GLN A 106 22.48 25.40 -7.93
C GLN A 106 23.44 25.19 -6.77
N HIS A 107 23.94 23.97 -6.61
CA HIS A 107 24.93 23.61 -5.59
C HIS A 107 25.76 22.42 -6.09
N SER A 108 26.98 22.25 -5.60
CA SER A 108 27.82 21.10 -5.97
C SER A 108 27.27 19.78 -5.37
N ASP A 109 26.94 19.80 -4.09
CA ASP A 109 26.35 18.65 -3.37
C ASP A 109 24.98 18.19 -3.92
N GLU A 110 24.92 16.96 -4.40
CA GLU A 110 23.73 16.29 -4.94
C GLU A 110 22.82 15.66 -3.87
N GLN A 111 23.28 15.57 -2.62
CA GLN A 111 22.61 14.73 -1.61
C GLN A 111 21.20 15.21 -1.27
N GLU A 112 20.28 14.25 -1.16
CA GLU A 112 18.92 14.48 -0.68
C GLU A 112 18.93 14.69 0.84
N LEU A 113 18.61 15.92 1.25
CA LEU A 113 18.49 16.32 2.66
C LEU A 113 17.04 16.54 3.02
N VAL A 114 16.62 15.97 4.14
CA VAL A 114 15.25 16.09 4.65
C VAL A 114 15.32 16.56 6.08
N GLU A 115 14.81 17.76 6.34
CA GLU A 115 14.93 18.43 7.62
C GLU A 115 13.57 18.87 8.15
N GLY A 116 13.43 18.77 9.47
CA GLY A 116 12.22 19.10 10.18
C GLY A 116 12.30 20.50 10.76
N ILE A 117 11.24 21.29 10.63
CA ILE A 117 11.21 22.64 11.19
C ILE A 117 9.87 22.95 11.85
N THR A 118 9.92 23.69 12.96
CA THR A 118 8.73 24.23 13.60
C THR A 118 8.49 25.67 13.16
N LEU A 119 7.34 25.92 12.53
CA LEU A 119 6.95 27.25 12.02
C LEU A 119 5.53 27.62 12.41
N ASP A 120 5.27 28.90 12.60
CA ASP A 120 3.90 29.37 12.85
C ASP A 120 3.12 29.44 11.53
N GLN A 121 3.76 29.93 10.46
CA GLN A 121 3.21 29.93 9.11
C GLN A 121 4.14 29.26 8.11
N ALA A 122 3.55 28.60 7.11
CA ALA A 122 4.31 27.93 6.05
C ALA A 122 5.18 28.89 5.20
N LYS A 123 4.91 30.20 5.21
CA LYS A 123 5.72 31.20 4.51
C LYS A 123 7.00 31.59 5.26
N ASP A 124 7.07 31.31 6.55
CA ASP A 124 8.23 31.69 7.38
C ASP A 124 9.48 30.86 7.03
N VAL A 125 9.32 29.78 6.24
CA VAL A 125 10.42 28.94 5.74
C VAL A 125 11.45 29.75 4.96
N HIS A 126 11.01 30.76 4.20
CA HIS A 126 11.87 31.54 3.31
C HIS A 126 13.02 32.25 4.04
N GLN A 127 12.89 32.50 5.35
CA GLN A 127 13.92 33.18 6.14
C GLN A 127 14.87 32.23 6.88
N LYS A 128 14.65 30.91 6.78
CA LYS A 128 15.28 29.91 7.65
C LYS A 128 16.27 28.98 6.95
N TYR A 129 16.83 29.42 5.82
CA TYR A 129 17.81 28.64 5.06
C TYR A 129 19.03 28.22 5.92
N GLU A 130 19.63 29.17 6.66
CA GLU A 130 20.83 28.90 7.46
C GLU A 130 20.57 27.91 8.62
N GLU A 131 19.39 27.95 9.25
CA GLU A 131 18.97 27.01 10.30
C GLU A 131 18.78 25.58 9.75
N LEU A 132 18.25 25.46 8.52
CA LEU A 132 17.95 24.19 7.87
C LEU A 132 19.19 23.53 7.28
N PHE A 133 19.96 24.29 6.49
CA PHE A 133 21.00 23.75 5.61
C PHE A 133 22.36 24.41 5.77
N GLY A 134 22.42 25.63 6.31
CA GLY A 134 23.64 26.45 6.38
C GLY A 134 24.82 25.74 7.03
N HIS A 135 24.61 25.12 8.19
CA HIS A 135 25.69 24.40 8.90
C HIS A 135 26.05 23.04 8.28
N LYS A 136 25.13 22.37 7.59
CA LYS A 136 25.31 21.01 7.09
C LYS A 136 26.00 20.97 5.72
N LEU A 137 25.80 22.00 4.91
CA LEU A 137 26.38 22.12 3.58
C LEU A 137 27.77 22.80 3.62
N LYS A 138 28.00 23.73 4.56
CA LYS A 138 29.28 24.46 4.69
C LYS A 138 30.47 23.58 5.12
N GLU A 139 30.25 22.44 5.78
CA GLU A 139 31.33 21.50 6.11
C GLU A 139 31.88 20.74 4.88
N LEU A 140 31.24 20.83 3.72
CA LEU A 140 31.48 19.92 2.60
C LEU A 140 31.95 20.58 1.28
N SER A 141 32.32 21.86 1.23
CA SER A 141 32.77 22.43 -0.05
C SER A 141 33.85 23.50 0.08
N TYR A 142 35.02 23.25 -0.53
CA TYR A 142 35.54 24.00 -1.68
C TYR A 142 36.63 23.17 -2.38
N GLN A 143 36.25 22.43 -3.43
CA GLN A 143 37.17 22.05 -4.52
C GLN A 143 36.57 22.63 -5.80
N GLU A 144 37.34 23.42 -6.54
CA GLU A 144 36.88 24.33 -7.60
C GLU A 144 36.40 23.65 -8.90
N ASP A 145 36.40 22.31 -8.96
CA ASP A 145 36.08 21.52 -10.18
C ASP A 145 34.76 20.73 -10.12
N GLU A 146 33.90 20.90 -9.10
CA GLU A 146 32.65 20.15 -9.01
C GLU A 146 31.53 20.71 -9.89
N SER A 147 30.90 19.83 -10.68
CA SER A 147 29.74 20.16 -11.52
C SER A 147 28.58 20.71 -10.68
N LEU A 148 28.06 21.87 -11.06
CA LEU A 148 26.91 22.49 -10.38
C LEU A 148 25.61 21.78 -10.75
N ASN A 149 24.92 21.28 -9.73
CA ASN A 149 23.69 20.54 -9.87
C ASN A 149 22.47 21.40 -9.58
N SER A 150 21.41 21.25 -10.38
CA SER A 150 20.15 21.95 -10.17
C SER A 150 19.37 21.29 -9.03
N ILE A 151 18.92 22.10 -8.07
CA ILE A 151 18.31 21.64 -6.83
C ILE A 151 16.94 22.28 -6.66
N GLU A 152 16.00 21.48 -6.16
CA GLU A 152 14.71 21.95 -5.71
C GLU A 152 14.54 21.80 -4.21
N TYR A 153 13.81 22.77 -3.65
CA TYR A 153 13.42 22.79 -2.25
C TYR A 153 11.90 22.73 -2.18
N ASN A 154 11.38 21.72 -1.48
CA ASN A 154 9.94 21.59 -1.23
C ASN A 154 9.67 21.58 0.27
N LEU A 155 8.67 22.32 0.67
CA LEU A 155 8.02 22.20 1.96
C LEU A 155 6.85 21.22 1.85
N ILE A 156 6.84 20.23 2.74
CA ILE A 156 5.72 19.34 2.99
C ILE A 156 4.82 20.01 4.02
N ASN A 157 3.65 20.45 3.57
CA ASN A 157 2.64 21.09 4.40
C ASN A 157 1.69 20.03 4.97
N LEU A 158 1.99 19.43 6.13
CA LEU A 158 1.07 18.53 6.86
C LEU A 158 1.07 18.78 8.38
N PRO A 159 0.88 20.04 8.83
CA PRO A 159 1.07 20.41 10.23
C PRO A 159 0.09 19.72 11.19
N LYS A 160 -1.17 19.49 10.80
CA LYS A 160 -2.16 18.85 11.69
C LYS A 160 -1.91 17.37 11.84
N THR A 161 -1.60 16.67 10.75
CA THR A 161 -1.28 15.23 10.81
C THR A 161 -0.04 14.99 11.66
N LEU A 162 1.01 15.81 11.48
CA LEU A 162 2.28 15.63 12.18
C LEU A 162 2.22 16.02 13.67
N ILE A 163 1.43 17.04 14.05
CA ILE A 163 1.32 17.50 15.46
C ILE A 163 0.27 16.74 16.26
N ASN A 164 -0.97 16.61 15.75
CA ASN A 164 -2.10 16.22 16.60
C ASN A 164 -1.99 14.76 17.05
N ASN A 165 -1.60 13.86 16.14
CA ASN A 165 -1.42 12.44 16.38
C ASN A 165 -0.16 11.93 15.66
N PRO A 166 1.05 12.23 16.18
CA PRO A 166 2.31 11.97 15.47
C PRO A 166 2.54 10.52 15.08
N THR A 167 1.99 9.58 15.87
CA THR A 167 2.15 8.13 15.71
C THR A 167 1.07 7.48 14.85
N GLU A 168 -0.06 8.16 14.64
CA GLU A 168 -1.21 7.58 13.94
C GLU A 168 -0.92 7.41 12.45
N LEU A 169 -0.19 8.35 11.83
CA LEU A 169 0.17 8.25 10.41
C LEU A 169 0.95 6.97 10.12
N MET A 170 1.98 6.66 10.92
CA MET A 170 2.81 5.47 10.73
C MET A 170 2.02 4.19 11.02
N LYS A 171 1.14 4.21 12.02
CA LYS A 171 0.23 3.10 12.31
C LYS A 171 -0.75 2.81 11.17
N VAL A 172 -1.31 3.84 10.55
CA VAL A 172 -2.23 3.68 9.42
C VAL A 172 -1.49 3.21 8.16
N LEU A 173 -0.29 3.73 7.91
CA LEU A 173 0.55 3.27 6.79
C LEU A 173 0.97 1.81 6.97
N SER A 174 1.42 1.43 8.16
CA SER A 174 1.83 0.07 8.50
C SER A 174 0.72 -0.97 8.27
N ASN A 175 -0.51 -0.62 8.67
CA ASN A 175 -1.69 -1.47 8.46
C ASN A 175 -2.26 -1.43 7.03
N SER A 176 -1.73 -0.58 6.15
CA SER A 176 -2.23 -0.46 4.79
C SER A 176 -1.56 -1.48 3.87
N ASP A 177 -2.38 -2.18 3.09
CA ASP A 177 -1.92 -3.10 2.05
C ASP A 177 -1.80 -2.45 0.66
N LYS A 178 -2.05 -1.15 0.55
CA LYS A 178 -1.92 -0.43 -0.72
C LYS A 178 -0.47 0.01 -0.95
N PRO A 179 0.29 -0.62 -1.87
CA PRO A 179 1.68 -0.23 -2.17
C PRO A 179 1.77 1.18 -2.77
N GLU A 180 0.69 1.63 -3.43
CA GLU A 180 0.58 2.93 -4.07
C GLU A 180 0.84 4.13 -3.16
N TYR A 181 0.56 4.02 -1.86
CA TYR A 181 0.88 5.10 -0.90
C TYR A 181 2.39 5.22 -0.68
N PHE A 182 3.10 4.11 -0.66
CA PHE A 182 4.54 4.06 -0.46
C PHE A 182 5.34 4.42 -1.71
N GLU A 183 4.71 4.45 -2.89
CA GLU A 183 5.28 5.00 -4.12
C GLU A 183 5.30 6.54 -4.11
N ASN A 184 4.52 7.19 -3.25
CA ASN A 184 4.42 8.65 -3.23
C ASN A 184 5.63 9.31 -2.57
N GLN A 185 6.23 10.28 -3.26
CA GLN A 185 7.42 10.99 -2.80
C GLN A 185 7.23 11.72 -1.46
N ILE A 186 6.06 12.29 -1.21
CA ILE A 186 5.79 12.99 0.06
C ILE A 186 5.82 12.00 1.24
N ILE A 187 5.16 10.85 1.10
CA ILE A 187 5.16 9.80 2.13
C ILE A 187 6.57 9.27 2.34
N GLN A 188 7.31 9.02 1.25
CA GLN A 188 8.71 8.59 1.30
C GLN A 188 9.59 9.60 2.05
N SER A 189 9.47 10.89 1.77
CA SER A 189 10.23 11.93 2.48
C SER A 189 9.89 11.99 3.97
N ILE A 190 8.61 11.83 4.35
CA ILE A 190 8.22 11.75 5.78
C ILE A 190 8.84 10.52 6.45
N ILE A 191 8.80 9.36 5.78
CA ILE A 191 9.42 8.13 6.28
C ILE A 191 10.94 8.32 6.41
N ASN A 192 11.61 8.88 5.41
CA ASN A 192 13.04 9.13 5.42
C ASN A 192 13.46 10.11 6.52
N PHE A 193 12.67 11.16 6.77
CA PHE A 193 12.88 12.07 7.89
C PHE A 193 12.89 11.33 9.22
N LYS A 194 11.80 10.61 9.53
CA LYS A 194 11.65 9.86 10.78
C LYS A 194 12.73 8.77 10.91
N TRP A 195 13.03 8.09 9.80
CA TRP A 195 14.05 7.06 9.71
C TRP A 195 15.44 7.59 10.10
N LYS A 196 15.90 8.65 9.42
CA LYS A 196 17.23 9.26 9.67
C LYS A 196 17.31 9.91 11.05
N LYS A 197 16.22 10.52 11.54
CA LYS A 197 16.25 11.31 12.78
C LYS A 197 16.40 10.46 14.04
N TYR A 198 15.71 9.34 14.16
CA TYR A 198 15.71 8.56 15.41
C TYR A 198 15.62 7.03 15.24
N THR A 199 15.08 6.51 14.14
CA THR A 199 14.84 5.06 14.01
C THR A 199 16.11 4.32 13.63
N LEU A 200 16.87 4.84 12.65
CA LEU A 200 18.08 4.19 12.14
C LEU A 200 19.11 3.99 13.25
N SER A 201 19.46 5.05 13.98
CA SER A 201 20.43 4.99 15.09
C SER A 201 20.00 4.03 16.21
N TYR A 202 18.69 3.98 16.51
CA TYR A 202 18.16 3.06 17.53
C TYR A 202 18.37 1.60 17.14
N TYR A 203 17.92 1.20 15.95
CA TYR A 203 18.05 -0.19 15.50
C TYR A 203 19.51 -0.56 15.19
N GLN A 204 20.33 0.38 14.70
CA GLN A 204 21.78 0.15 14.54
C GLN A 204 22.46 -0.14 15.89
N THR A 205 22.11 0.61 16.94
CA THR A 205 22.65 0.36 18.29
C THR A 205 22.26 -1.04 18.78
N GLN A 206 21.00 -1.43 18.58
CA GLN A 206 20.55 -2.78 18.93
C GLN A 206 21.26 -3.87 18.11
N PHE A 207 21.49 -3.62 16.81
CA PHE A 207 22.22 -4.54 15.96
C PHE A 207 23.66 -4.72 16.43
N TYR A 208 24.38 -3.64 16.78
CA TYR A 208 25.74 -3.75 17.32
C TYR A 208 25.79 -4.49 18.66
N ILE A 209 24.82 -4.25 19.55
CA ILE A 209 24.69 -5.01 20.81
C ILE A 209 24.45 -6.50 20.50
N TYR A 210 23.63 -6.81 19.50
CA TYR A 210 23.39 -8.19 19.08
C TYR A 210 24.61 -8.84 18.43
N LEU A 211 25.44 -8.09 17.71
CA LEU A 211 26.71 -8.61 17.17
C LEU A 211 27.68 -9.02 18.28
N ILE A 212 27.70 -8.30 19.41
CA ILE A 212 28.47 -8.72 20.60
C ILE A 212 27.96 -10.06 21.13
N PHE A 213 26.64 -10.28 21.16
CA PHE A 213 26.08 -11.58 21.49
C PHE A 213 26.52 -12.66 20.48
N MET A 214 26.45 -12.38 19.19
CA MET A 214 26.83 -13.35 18.15
C MET A 214 28.30 -13.76 18.24
N THR A 215 29.21 -12.81 18.45
CA THR A 215 30.64 -13.12 18.57
C THR A 215 30.94 -13.91 19.85
N ALA A 216 30.34 -13.51 20.99
CA ALA A 216 30.49 -14.24 22.24
C ALA A 216 29.90 -15.66 22.16
N PHE A 217 28.73 -15.81 21.52
CA PHE A 217 28.02 -17.08 21.38
C PHE A 217 28.72 -18.03 20.40
N THR A 218 29.18 -17.54 19.26
CA THR A 218 29.97 -18.35 18.32
C THR A 218 31.26 -18.83 18.98
N PHE A 219 31.96 -17.94 19.70
CA PHE A 219 33.14 -18.32 20.47
C PHE A 219 32.82 -19.37 21.55
N ASP A 220 31.70 -19.23 22.29
CA ASP A 220 31.25 -20.22 23.28
C ASP A 220 31.02 -21.60 22.66
N ILE A 221 30.33 -21.68 21.51
CA ILE A 221 30.10 -22.93 20.80
C ILE A 221 31.42 -23.54 20.32
N PHE A 222 32.28 -22.75 19.67
CA PHE A 222 33.57 -23.24 19.20
C PHE A 222 34.40 -23.77 20.36
N TYR A 223 34.54 -22.98 21.43
CA TYR A 223 35.31 -23.35 22.61
C TYR A 223 34.77 -24.61 23.29
N THR A 224 33.46 -24.69 23.52
CA THR A 224 32.81 -25.83 24.18
C THR A 224 32.92 -27.09 23.34
N THR A 225 32.81 -26.99 22.01
CA THR A 225 32.93 -28.16 21.10
C THR A 225 34.35 -28.69 21.05
N TYR A 226 35.35 -27.80 20.89
CA TYR A 226 36.76 -28.22 20.84
C TYR A 226 37.27 -28.75 22.19
N SER A 227 36.92 -28.10 23.29
CA SER A 227 37.29 -28.56 24.63
C SER A 227 36.64 -29.89 24.98
N SER A 228 35.35 -30.07 24.65
CA SER A 228 34.65 -31.36 24.82
C SER A 228 35.29 -32.48 23.99
N LYS A 229 35.68 -32.19 22.74
CA LYS A 229 36.41 -33.18 21.91
C LYS A 229 37.76 -33.53 22.51
N SER A 230 38.54 -32.52 22.92
CA SER A 230 39.87 -32.71 23.51
C SER A 230 39.82 -33.54 24.79
N TYR A 231 38.82 -33.28 25.64
CA TYR A 231 38.57 -34.07 26.84
C TYR A 231 38.20 -35.53 26.50
N ASN A 232 37.26 -35.74 25.57
CA ASN A 232 36.83 -37.08 25.18
C ASN A 232 37.93 -37.90 24.50
N ASP A 233 38.79 -37.26 23.70
CA ASP A 233 39.94 -37.90 23.07
C ASP A 233 41.01 -38.27 24.11
N TYR A 234 41.22 -37.44 25.14
CA TYR A 234 42.08 -37.75 26.28
C TYR A 234 41.54 -38.94 27.10
N THR A 235 40.25 -38.95 27.45
CA THR A 235 39.64 -40.06 28.22
C THR A 235 39.75 -41.38 27.46
N LYS A 236 39.51 -41.38 26.15
CA LYS A 236 39.70 -42.57 25.31
C LYS A 236 41.16 -43.00 25.21
N GLN A 237 42.10 -42.05 25.19
CA GLN A 237 43.52 -42.37 25.18
C GLN A 237 43.99 -42.95 26.51
N GLN A 238 43.52 -42.43 27.66
CA GLN A 238 43.81 -43.00 28.99
C GLN A 238 43.28 -44.43 29.15
N GLU A 239 42.10 -44.74 28.60
CA GLU A 239 41.54 -46.11 28.63
C GLU A 239 42.36 -47.10 27.78
N VAL A 240 42.98 -46.64 26.69
CA VAL A 240 43.69 -47.50 25.72
C VAL A 240 45.20 -47.56 25.97
N LYS A 241 45.81 -46.48 26.47
CA LYS A 241 47.24 -46.36 26.77
C LYS A 241 47.36 -45.59 28.08
N GLN A 242 47.87 -46.24 29.13
CA GLN A 242 48.24 -45.58 30.38
C GLN A 242 49.34 -44.54 30.10
N ALA A 243 48.95 -43.33 29.68
CA ALA A 243 49.82 -42.21 29.35
C ALA A 243 49.89 -41.25 30.54
N ASP A 244 51.10 -40.79 30.86
CA ASP A 244 51.48 -39.91 31.98
C ASP A 244 51.23 -38.41 31.69
N ASP A 245 50.27 -38.09 30.81
CA ASP A 245 49.95 -36.70 30.47
C ASP A 245 49.20 -36.00 31.61
N ASN A 246 49.51 -34.73 31.87
CA ASN A 246 48.85 -33.95 32.92
C ASN A 246 47.36 -33.71 32.56
N PRO A 247 46.40 -34.07 33.42
CA PRO A 247 44.97 -33.90 33.13
C PRO A 247 44.53 -32.44 33.06
N GLU A 248 45.29 -31.50 33.63
CA GLU A 248 44.94 -30.07 33.67
C GLU A 248 44.94 -29.38 32.30
N ASP A 249 45.72 -29.87 31.33
CA ASP A 249 45.79 -29.29 29.99
C ASP A 249 44.54 -29.60 29.13
N TYR A 250 43.79 -30.65 29.51
CA TYR A 250 42.64 -31.16 28.76
C TYR A 250 41.29 -30.82 29.39
N VAL A 251 41.27 -30.34 30.64
CA VAL A 251 40.03 -29.91 31.30
C VAL A 251 39.61 -28.54 30.76
N PRO A 252 38.33 -28.36 30.34
CA PRO A 252 37.87 -27.06 29.86
C PRO A 252 38.05 -25.99 30.94
N ASN A 253 38.70 -24.87 30.61
CA ASN A 253 38.73 -23.72 31.52
C ASN A 253 37.31 -23.25 31.84
N ILE A 254 36.87 -23.56 33.06
CA ILE A 254 35.51 -23.27 33.56
C ILE A 254 35.26 -21.75 33.55
N LEU A 255 36.29 -20.96 33.86
CA LEU A 255 36.22 -19.49 33.86
C LEU A 255 35.87 -18.92 32.49
N VAL A 256 36.49 -19.43 31.42
CA VAL A 256 36.19 -19.00 30.04
C VAL A 256 34.74 -19.34 29.69
N LYS A 257 34.32 -20.60 29.94
CA LYS A 257 32.96 -21.10 29.69
C LYS A 257 31.87 -20.32 30.44
N ILE A 258 32.15 -19.88 31.67
CA ILE A 258 31.19 -19.08 32.45
C ILE A 258 31.18 -17.62 31.96
N SER A 259 32.36 -17.04 31.68
CA SER A 259 32.46 -15.64 31.25
C SER A 259 31.72 -15.35 29.93
N THR A 260 31.83 -16.24 28.93
CA THR A 260 31.15 -16.12 27.63
C THR A 260 29.63 -16.15 27.79
N LYS A 261 29.12 -17.00 28.67
CA LYS A 261 27.69 -17.12 28.97
C LYS A 261 27.16 -15.93 29.76
N ILE A 262 27.95 -15.37 30.68
CA ILE A 262 27.58 -14.13 31.38
C ILE A 262 27.42 -13.00 30.36
N ILE A 263 28.35 -12.86 29.41
CA ILE A 263 28.26 -11.84 28.35
C ILE A 263 26.99 -12.06 27.52
N CYS A 264 26.75 -13.28 27.05
CA CYS A 264 25.55 -13.63 26.28
C CYS A 264 24.26 -13.36 27.08
N GLY A 265 24.23 -13.76 28.35
CA GLY A 265 23.11 -13.58 29.25
C GLY A 265 22.80 -12.10 29.52
N LEU A 266 23.82 -11.26 29.73
CA LEU A 266 23.64 -9.81 29.92
C LEU A 266 23.00 -9.16 28.69
N VAL A 267 23.44 -9.53 27.48
CA VAL A 267 22.86 -9.02 26.24
C VAL A 267 21.40 -9.48 26.08
N LEU A 268 21.10 -10.74 26.34
CA LEU A 268 19.73 -11.24 26.25
C LEU A 268 18.80 -10.68 27.33
N ILE A 269 19.31 -10.39 28.53
CA ILE A 269 18.56 -9.68 29.58
C ILE A 269 18.24 -8.25 29.13
N PHE A 270 19.18 -7.57 28.46
CA PHE A 270 18.91 -6.26 27.85
C PHE A 270 17.74 -6.35 26.84
N PHE A 271 17.75 -7.33 25.94
CA PHE A 271 16.64 -7.55 25.01
C PHE A 271 15.34 -7.93 25.72
N LEU A 272 15.39 -8.77 26.75
CA LEU A 272 14.20 -9.14 27.55
C LEU A 272 13.54 -7.92 28.20
N ILE A 273 14.32 -6.96 28.73
CA ILE A 273 13.79 -5.72 29.29
C ILE A 273 13.06 -4.90 28.20
N HIS A 274 13.63 -4.86 26.99
CA HIS A 274 13.01 -4.20 25.84
C HIS A 274 11.69 -4.88 25.44
N GLU A 275 11.66 -6.22 25.35
CA GLU A 275 10.46 -7.00 25.02
C GLU A 275 9.35 -6.85 26.07
N ILE A 276 9.70 -6.92 27.36
CA ILE A 276 8.73 -6.71 28.45
C ILE A 276 8.14 -5.29 28.37
N ARG A 277 8.96 -4.28 28.05
CA ARG A 277 8.47 -2.91 27.85
C ARG A 277 7.52 -2.83 26.65
N GLN A 278 7.83 -3.53 25.56
CA GLN A 278 7.00 -3.56 24.36
C GLN A 278 5.64 -4.22 24.63
N ILE A 279 5.61 -5.37 25.30
CA ILE A 279 4.36 -6.04 25.71
C ILE A 279 3.48 -5.12 26.56
N ARG A 280 4.05 -4.40 27.52
CA ARG A 280 3.28 -3.50 28.40
C ARG A 280 2.58 -2.39 27.62
N ILE A 281 3.18 -1.92 26.52
CA ILE A 281 2.66 -0.82 25.71
C ILE A 281 1.66 -1.35 24.67
N GLN A 282 2.04 -2.38 23.90
CA GLN A 282 1.26 -2.90 22.78
C GLN A 282 0.12 -3.86 23.20
N LYS A 283 0.24 -4.51 24.37
CA LYS A 283 -0.76 -5.44 24.91
C LYS A 283 -1.13 -6.54 23.91
N VAL A 284 -2.35 -6.51 23.36
CA VAL A 284 -2.88 -7.55 22.46
C VAL A 284 -2.28 -7.44 21.06
N SER A 285 -1.96 -6.24 20.58
CA SER A 285 -1.39 -6.09 19.23
C SER A 285 0.01 -6.67 19.11
N TYR A 286 0.73 -6.83 20.23
CA TYR A 286 2.03 -7.50 20.29
C TYR A 286 1.97 -8.94 19.76
N PHE A 287 0.88 -9.66 20.04
CA PHE A 287 0.72 -11.07 19.67
C PHE A 287 0.34 -11.28 18.20
N LEU A 288 0.20 -10.21 17.41
CA LEU A 288 -0.07 -10.33 15.96
C LEU A 288 1.23 -10.49 15.14
N ASP A 289 2.37 -10.06 15.68
CA ASP A 289 3.63 -10.07 14.95
C ASP A 289 4.43 -11.36 15.22
N ALA A 290 4.81 -12.07 14.15
CA ALA A 290 5.54 -13.32 14.25
C ALA A 290 6.96 -13.16 14.85
N TRP A 291 7.59 -12.00 14.65
CA TRP A 291 8.95 -11.71 15.15
C TRP A 291 9.02 -11.65 16.68
N ASN A 292 7.93 -11.22 17.32
CA ASN A 292 7.84 -11.12 18.77
C ASN A 292 7.90 -12.50 19.44
N TYR A 293 7.20 -13.49 18.89
CA TYR A 293 7.27 -14.88 19.37
C TYR A 293 8.67 -15.45 19.22
N TYR A 294 9.32 -15.13 18.12
CA TYR A 294 10.66 -15.58 17.83
C TYR A 294 11.67 -15.05 18.87
N ASP A 295 11.57 -13.78 19.26
CA ASP A 295 12.48 -13.18 20.25
C ASP A 295 12.33 -13.82 21.64
N PHE A 296 11.10 -14.07 22.07
CA PHE A 296 10.85 -14.82 23.29
C PHE A 296 11.37 -16.25 23.22
N PHE A 297 11.15 -16.93 22.10
CA PHE A 297 11.60 -18.30 21.90
C PHE A 297 13.14 -18.41 21.92
N HIS A 298 13.85 -17.45 21.32
CA HIS A 298 15.32 -17.37 21.36
C HIS A 298 15.84 -17.22 22.79
N ILE A 299 15.24 -16.33 23.60
CA ILE A 299 15.64 -16.13 24.99
C ILE A 299 15.36 -17.37 25.84
N ILE A 300 14.19 -18.00 25.68
CA ILE A 300 13.82 -19.23 26.40
C ILE A 300 14.77 -20.37 26.05
N ALA A 301 15.08 -20.55 24.75
CA ALA A 301 16.02 -21.56 24.29
C ALA A 301 17.43 -21.36 24.88
N PHE A 302 17.89 -20.10 25.00
CA PHE A 302 19.18 -19.80 25.63
C PHE A 302 19.19 -20.11 27.14
N ILE A 303 18.12 -19.77 27.86
CA ILE A 303 18.01 -20.10 29.30
C ILE A 303 18.01 -21.62 29.50
N ALA A 304 17.24 -22.35 28.68
CA ALA A 304 17.20 -23.80 28.71
C ALA A 304 18.57 -24.41 28.35
N PHE A 305 19.30 -23.85 27.40
CA PHE A 305 20.67 -24.24 27.06
C PHE A 305 21.61 -24.11 28.27
N CYS A 306 21.64 -22.94 28.92
CA CYS A 306 22.45 -22.71 30.11
C CYS A 306 22.09 -23.67 31.26
N TYR A 307 20.80 -23.93 31.47
CA TYR A 307 20.33 -24.86 32.51
C TYR A 307 20.73 -26.31 32.23
N LEU A 308 20.54 -26.78 31.00
CA LEU A 308 20.86 -28.16 30.63
C LEU A 308 22.36 -28.42 30.69
N GLU A 309 23.17 -27.48 30.24
CA GLU A 309 24.62 -27.64 30.25
C GLU A 309 25.22 -27.63 31.66
N PHE A 310 24.59 -26.94 32.61
CA PHE A 310 25.02 -26.97 34.00
C PHE A 310 24.70 -28.31 34.69
N ASN A 311 23.62 -28.96 34.29
CA ASN A 311 23.15 -30.20 34.94
C ASN A 311 23.63 -31.47 34.24
N ASN A 312 23.79 -31.46 32.91
CA ASN A 312 24.10 -32.63 32.09
C ASN A 312 25.05 -32.25 30.93
N GLU A 313 26.36 -32.47 31.11
CA GLU A 313 27.36 -32.14 30.08
C GLU A 313 27.31 -33.06 28.84
N GLU A 314 26.76 -34.28 28.95
CA GLU A 314 26.77 -35.30 27.87
C GLU A 314 25.38 -35.75 27.39
N SER A 315 24.38 -34.86 27.38
CA SER A 315 23.06 -35.25 26.85
C SER A 315 22.89 -34.98 25.35
N GLU A 316 22.29 -35.90 24.60
CA GLU A 316 21.86 -35.67 23.21
C GLU A 316 20.92 -34.45 23.08
N ILE A 317 20.14 -34.20 24.14
CA ILE A 317 19.26 -33.04 24.29
C ILE A 317 20.06 -31.73 24.25
N LEU A 318 21.27 -31.69 24.82
CA LEU A 318 22.16 -30.54 24.76
C LEU A 318 22.64 -30.25 23.33
N ILE A 319 22.88 -31.28 22.52
CA ILE A 319 23.25 -31.11 21.11
C ILE A 319 22.07 -30.52 20.33
N LEU A 320 20.87 -31.07 20.53
CA LEU A 320 19.66 -30.58 19.88
C LEU A 320 19.39 -29.11 20.21
N ILE A 321 19.50 -28.73 21.50
CA ILE A 321 19.24 -27.34 21.91
C ILE A 321 20.31 -26.38 21.37
N LYS A 322 21.58 -26.81 21.27
CA LYS A 322 22.65 -26.03 20.63
C LYS A 322 22.33 -25.78 19.15
N ILE A 323 21.93 -26.81 18.39
CA ILE A 323 21.56 -26.67 16.97
C ILE A 323 20.38 -25.72 16.81
N LEU A 324 19.35 -25.88 17.64
CA LEU A 324 18.19 -25.00 17.65
C LEU A 324 18.59 -23.54 17.92
N LEU A 325 19.41 -23.32 18.95
CA LEU A 325 19.85 -21.99 19.34
C LEU A 325 20.74 -21.33 18.26
N ILE A 326 21.59 -22.10 17.57
CA ILE A 326 22.36 -21.63 16.41
C ILE A 326 21.39 -21.15 15.32
N ALA A 327 20.43 -21.98 14.92
CA ALA A 327 19.45 -21.62 13.90
C ALA A 327 18.68 -20.34 14.29
N LEU A 328 18.22 -20.24 15.55
CA LEU A 328 17.55 -19.05 16.10
C LEU A 328 18.48 -17.84 16.34
N SER A 329 19.79 -18.00 16.30
CA SER A 329 20.68 -16.84 16.41
C SER A 329 20.93 -16.25 15.01
N PHE A 330 21.15 -17.10 14.01
CA PHE A 330 21.36 -16.66 12.64
C PHE A 330 20.08 -16.09 11.99
N LEU A 331 18.91 -16.68 12.25
CA LEU A 331 17.65 -16.14 11.74
C LEU A 331 17.37 -14.71 12.29
N LYS A 332 17.84 -14.36 13.50
CA LYS A 332 17.70 -13.02 14.09
C LYS A 332 18.59 -12.00 13.40
N ILE A 333 19.73 -12.41 12.82
CA ILE A 333 20.56 -11.52 12.02
C ILE A 333 19.78 -11.03 10.79
N PHE A 334 19.01 -11.90 10.12
CA PHE A 334 18.18 -11.48 8.99
C PHE A 334 17.14 -10.43 9.37
N TYR A 335 16.62 -10.45 10.60
CA TYR A 335 15.75 -9.41 11.11
C TYR A 335 16.45 -8.04 11.14
N PHE A 336 17.66 -7.96 11.70
CA PHE A 336 18.41 -6.70 11.77
C PHE A 336 18.95 -6.25 10.40
N LEU A 337 19.23 -7.17 9.48
CA LEU A 337 19.65 -6.82 8.13
C LEU A 337 18.60 -6.01 7.37
N ARG A 338 17.31 -6.06 7.76
CA ARG A 338 16.24 -5.21 7.21
C ARG A 338 16.45 -3.70 7.39
N ILE A 339 17.36 -3.29 8.28
CA ILE A 339 17.71 -1.86 8.49
C ILE A 339 18.44 -1.28 7.26
N TYR A 340 19.21 -2.11 6.56
CA TYR A 340 20.02 -1.66 5.43
C TYR A 340 19.27 -1.87 4.13
N ASP A 341 19.17 -0.82 3.30
CA ASP A 341 18.32 -0.85 2.10
C ASP A 341 18.63 -2.01 1.14
N GLY A 342 19.92 -2.32 0.90
CA GLY A 342 20.32 -3.44 0.04
C GLY A 342 19.92 -4.82 0.60
N PHE A 343 20.13 -5.04 1.90
CA PHE A 343 19.77 -6.32 2.53
C PHE A 343 18.28 -6.46 2.81
N SER A 344 17.59 -5.35 3.10
CA SER A 344 16.14 -5.32 3.34
C SER A 344 15.38 -5.85 2.13
N PHE A 345 15.81 -5.45 0.93
CA PHE A 345 15.28 -5.99 -0.31
C PHE A 345 15.44 -7.52 -0.40
N LEU A 346 16.65 -8.04 -0.16
CA LEU A 346 16.92 -9.48 -0.23
C LEU A 346 16.05 -10.29 0.75
N VAL A 347 15.88 -9.80 1.98
CA VAL A 347 15.05 -10.47 2.99
C VAL A 347 13.57 -10.47 2.60
N GLN A 348 13.06 -9.36 2.07
CA GLN A 348 11.66 -9.26 1.61
C GLN A 348 11.39 -10.17 0.40
N MET A 349 12.32 -10.19 -0.56
CA MET A 349 12.28 -11.07 -1.73
C MET A 349 12.25 -12.54 -1.30
N MET A 350 13.15 -12.94 -0.39
CA MET A 350 13.17 -14.31 0.11
C MET A 350 11.85 -14.69 0.78
N ALA A 351 11.28 -13.82 1.62
CA ALA A 351 9.98 -14.05 2.24
C ALA A 351 8.83 -14.17 1.22
N GLY A 352 8.84 -13.35 0.16
CA GLY A 352 7.89 -13.43 -0.95
C GLY A 352 7.98 -14.76 -1.70
N VAL A 353 9.19 -15.19 -2.03
CA VAL A 353 9.46 -16.46 -2.73
C VAL A 353 8.96 -17.66 -1.92
N PHE A 354 9.24 -17.70 -0.60
CA PHE A 354 8.73 -18.79 0.25
C PHE A 354 7.19 -18.82 0.33
N LYS A 355 6.54 -17.65 0.30
CA LYS A 355 5.07 -17.56 0.28
C LYS A 355 4.47 -18.12 -1.01
N ASP A 356 5.12 -17.88 -2.14
CA ASP A 356 4.69 -18.38 -3.45
C ASP A 356 4.99 -19.88 -3.61
N LEU A 357 6.12 -20.35 -3.07
CA LEU A 357 6.53 -21.77 -3.11
C LEU A 357 5.72 -22.69 -2.19
N LYS A 358 4.89 -22.18 -1.26
CA LYS A 358 4.23 -23.02 -0.24
C LYS A 358 3.37 -24.16 -0.82
N TYR A 359 2.60 -23.89 -1.87
CA TYR A 359 1.75 -24.91 -2.51
C TYR A 359 2.59 -25.88 -3.31
N PHE A 360 3.65 -25.36 -3.93
CA PHE A 360 4.60 -26.16 -4.68
C PHE A 360 5.37 -27.14 -3.77
N ILE A 361 5.89 -26.70 -2.62
CA ILE A 361 6.59 -27.59 -1.66
C ILE A 361 5.66 -28.72 -1.19
N CYS A 362 4.39 -28.42 -0.92
CA CYS A 362 3.39 -29.44 -0.59
C CYS A 362 3.22 -30.46 -1.71
N PHE A 363 3.06 -29.98 -2.95
CA PHE A 363 2.97 -30.84 -4.13
C PHE A 363 4.23 -31.66 -4.37
N PHE A 364 5.41 -31.09 -4.19
CA PHE A 364 6.71 -31.74 -4.30
C PHE A 364 6.90 -32.85 -3.26
N LEU A 365 6.47 -32.61 -2.01
CA LEU A 365 6.49 -33.63 -0.95
C LEU A 365 5.63 -34.86 -1.29
N ILE A 366 4.51 -34.69 -2.01
CA ILE A 366 3.69 -35.82 -2.48
C ILE A 366 4.50 -36.70 -3.45
N PHE A 367 5.30 -36.11 -4.34
CA PHE A 367 6.16 -36.86 -5.25
C PHE A 367 7.34 -37.53 -4.55
N ILE A 368 7.95 -36.88 -3.55
CA ILE A 368 8.97 -37.52 -2.70
C ILE A 368 8.38 -38.73 -1.98
N LEU A 369 7.16 -38.61 -1.44
CA LEU A 369 6.46 -39.72 -0.82
C LEU A 369 6.17 -40.84 -1.83
N LEU A 370 5.69 -40.49 -3.03
CA LEU A 370 5.41 -41.46 -4.10
C LEU A 370 6.66 -42.25 -4.50
N PHE A 371 7.74 -41.57 -4.88
CA PHE A 371 8.97 -42.22 -5.30
C PHE A 371 9.69 -42.92 -4.13
N GLY A 372 9.64 -42.35 -2.92
CA GLY A 372 10.15 -43.00 -1.72
C GLY A 372 9.45 -44.34 -1.43
N MET A 373 8.13 -44.40 -1.60
CA MET A 373 7.36 -45.65 -1.49
C MET A 373 7.69 -46.65 -2.61
N ILE A 374 7.85 -46.17 -3.85
CA ILE A 374 8.27 -47.02 -4.98
C ILE A 374 9.64 -47.63 -4.69
N PHE A 375 10.63 -46.85 -4.26
CA PHE A 375 11.96 -47.35 -3.94
C PHE A 375 11.93 -48.30 -2.74
N LEU A 376 11.14 -48.01 -1.70
CA LEU A 376 10.97 -48.92 -0.57
C LEU A 376 10.49 -50.31 -0.99
N VAL A 377 9.52 -50.39 -1.90
CA VAL A 377 9.00 -51.66 -2.43
C VAL A 377 10.02 -52.33 -3.35
N LEU A 378 10.64 -51.56 -4.23
CA LEU A 378 11.58 -52.04 -5.24
C LEU A 378 12.83 -52.66 -4.61
N PHE A 379 13.38 -52.01 -3.59
CA PHE A 379 14.54 -52.47 -2.83
C PHE A 379 14.16 -53.31 -1.60
N LYS A 380 12.89 -53.72 -1.47
CA LYS A 380 12.39 -54.61 -0.41
C LYS A 380 12.76 -54.19 1.02
N ALA A 381 12.87 -52.88 1.26
CA ALA A 381 13.35 -52.34 2.52
C ALA A 381 14.73 -52.89 2.98
N GLU A 382 15.59 -53.25 2.04
CA GLU A 382 16.98 -53.62 2.31
C GLU A 382 17.75 -52.50 3.00
N PHE A 383 18.68 -52.88 3.86
CA PHE A 383 19.46 -51.93 4.63
C PHE A 383 20.47 -51.23 3.72
N ILE A 384 20.37 -49.90 3.63
CA ILE A 384 21.35 -49.07 2.93
C ILE A 384 22.37 -48.57 3.96
N GLU A 385 23.64 -48.94 3.80
CA GLU A 385 24.70 -48.61 4.77
C GLU A 385 24.86 -47.11 5.03
N GLU A 386 24.64 -46.30 4.02
CA GLU A 386 24.77 -44.84 4.09
C GLU A 386 23.68 -44.15 4.90
N TYR A 387 22.51 -44.78 5.00
CA TYR A 387 21.38 -44.26 5.76
C TYR A 387 21.27 -44.93 7.14
N LYS A 388 22.35 -45.53 7.63
CA LYS A 388 22.43 -46.14 8.95
C LYS A 388 21.98 -45.15 10.04
N GLY A 389 20.91 -45.52 10.74
CA GLY A 389 20.28 -44.71 11.80
C GLY A 389 18.94 -44.09 11.40
N VAL A 390 18.59 -44.07 10.10
CA VAL A 390 17.31 -43.57 9.59
C VAL A 390 16.65 -44.56 8.62
N ASN A 391 16.76 -45.86 8.89
CA ASN A 391 16.35 -46.93 7.97
C ASN A 391 14.88 -46.84 7.53
N GLY A 392 13.98 -46.38 8.41
CA GLY A 392 12.55 -46.25 8.08
C GLY A 392 12.24 -45.13 7.07
N ILE A 393 13.12 -44.13 6.94
CA ILE A 393 12.92 -42.97 6.05
C ILE A 393 13.97 -42.93 4.93
N ALA A 394 14.93 -43.87 4.92
CA ALA A 394 16.06 -43.93 4.00
C ALA A 394 15.65 -43.76 2.52
N TYR A 395 14.63 -44.49 2.05
CA TYR A 395 14.16 -44.39 0.67
C TYR A 395 13.49 -43.07 0.31
N PHE A 396 12.86 -42.40 1.28
CA PHE A 396 12.33 -41.05 1.07
C PHE A 396 13.47 -40.02 0.99
N LEU A 397 14.53 -40.20 1.80
CA LEU A 397 15.75 -39.40 1.69
C LEU A 397 16.48 -39.66 0.37
N MET A 398 16.48 -40.90 -0.12
CA MET A 398 16.99 -41.26 -1.43
C MET A 398 16.21 -40.55 -2.55
N ALA A 399 14.88 -40.54 -2.51
CA ALA A 399 14.06 -39.81 -3.47
C ALA A 399 14.31 -38.29 -3.42
N PHE A 400 14.46 -37.72 -2.21
CA PHE A 400 14.83 -36.31 -2.03
C PHE A 400 16.23 -36.00 -2.57
N ARG A 401 17.20 -36.89 -2.38
CA ARG A 401 18.57 -36.76 -2.89
C ARG A 401 18.60 -36.76 -4.42
N ILE A 402 17.86 -37.69 -5.06
CA ILE A 402 17.68 -37.74 -6.52
C ILE A 402 17.10 -36.42 -7.05
N SER A 403 16.13 -35.82 -6.33
CA SER A 403 15.53 -34.54 -6.74
C SER A 403 16.51 -33.38 -6.75
N SER A 404 17.55 -33.42 -5.92
CA SER A 404 18.62 -32.40 -5.86
C SER A 404 19.70 -32.61 -6.91
N GLY A 405 19.67 -33.74 -7.63
CA GLY A 405 20.63 -34.10 -8.68
C GLY A 405 21.86 -34.86 -8.21
N ASP A 406 21.84 -35.37 -6.98
CA ASP A 406 22.83 -36.31 -6.50
C ASP A 406 22.34 -37.75 -6.76
N PHE A 407 23.02 -38.45 -7.68
CA PHE A 407 22.62 -39.76 -8.16
C PHE A 407 23.58 -40.83 -7.68
N GLN A 408 23.13 -41.64 -6.75
CA GLN A 408 23.87 -42.80 -6.32
C GLN A 408 23.26 -44.08 -6.87
N LEU A 409 24.11 -44.94 -7.44
CA LEU A 409 23.70 -46.05 -8.31
C LEU A 409 24.19 -47.43 -7.83
N GLU A 410 24.88 -47.49 -6.70
CA GLU A 410 25.65 -48.68 -6.28
C GLU A 410 24.76 -49.91 -5.98
N ASP A 411 23.53 -49.70 -5.50
CA ASP A 411 22.62 -50.79 -5.11
C ASP A 411 21.74 -51.32 -6.25
N TYR A 412 21.71 -50.64 -7.40
CA TYR A 412 20.80 -50.97 -8.50
C TYR A 412 21.23 -52.24 -9.27
N GLN A 413 22.51 -52.63 -9.16
CA GLN A 413 23.09 -53.75 -9.90
C GLN A 413 22.95 -55.09 -9.18
N ASN A 414 22.73 -55.09 -7.87
CA ASN A 414 22.76 -56.29 -7.01
C ASN A 414 21.41 -57.05 -6.97
N GLN A 415 20.48 -56.73 -7.88
CA GLN A 415 19.12 -57.28 -7.92
C GLN A 415 18.95 -58.30 -9.05
N ASN A 416 17.92 -59.15 -8.96
CA ASN A 416 17.52 -60.06 -10.05
C ASN A 416 17.32 -59.29 -11.38
N ASP A 417 17.72 -59.89 -12.51
CA ASP A 417 17.74 -59.25 -13.84
C ASP A 417 16.47 -58.45 -14.20
N ILE A 418 15.28 -58.99 -13.92
CA ILE A 418 14.00 -58.32 -14.21
C ILE A 418 13.77 -57.10 -13.29
N LEU A 419 14.12 -57.25 -12.01
CA LEU A 419 13.96 -56.20 -11.01
C LEU A 419 14.95 -55.08 -11.29
N ALA A 420 16.20 -55.41 -11.63
CA ALA A 420 17.23 -54.46 -12.01
C ALA A 420 16.79 -53.59 -13.21
N ILE A 421 16.24 -54.20 -14.27
CA ILE A 421 15.70 -53.45 -15.41
C ILE A 421 14.59 -52.48 -14.98
N LEU A 422 13.65 -52.95 -14.15
CA LEU A 422 12.57 -52.10 -13.63
C LEU A 422 13.11 -50.97 -12.75
N SER A 423 14.13 -51.24 -11.94
CA SER A 423 14.80 -50.25 -11.10
C SER A 423 15.46 -49.15 -11.92
N TRP A 424 16.14 -49.50 -13.01
CA TRP A 424 16.71 -48.53 -13.95
C TRP A 424 15.63 -47.70 -14.66
N ILE A 425 14.53 -48.32 -15.08
CA ILE A 425 13.41 -47.60 -15.70
C ILE A 425 12.79 -46.62 -14.70
N MET A 426 12.50 -47.06 -13.47
CA MET A 426 11.93 -46.21 -12.43
C MET A 426 12.88 -45.09 -12.00
N TRP A 427 14.19 -45.37 -11.96
CA TRP A 427 15.20 -44.35 -11.71
C TRP A 427 15.22 -43.29 -12.82
N ILE A 428 15.21 -43.67 -14.11
CA ILE A 428 15.15 -42.72 -15.22
C ILE A 428 13.89 -41.83 -15.12
N ILE A 429 12.73 -42.43 -14.83
CA ILE A 429 11.47 -41.69 -14.65
C ILE A 429 11.58 -40.73 -13.46
N ALA A 430 12.17 -41.17 -12.34
CA ALA A 430 12.38 -40.35 -11.16
C ALA A 430 13.31 -39.17 -11.46
N VAL A 431 14.43 -39.39 -12.16
CA VAL A 431 15.36 -38.31 -12.56
C VAL A 431 14.69 -37.30 -13.48
N LEU A 432 13.96 -37.77 -14.50
CA LEU A 432 13.25 -36.90 -15.44
C LEU A 432 12.21 -36.07 -14.70
N THR A 433 11.44 -36.69 -13.82
CA THR A 433 10.37 -36.01 -13.08
C THR A 433 10.94 -35.09 -11.99
N LEU A 434 11.63 -35.66 -10.99
CA LEU A 434 12.08 -34.97 -9.77
C LEU A 434 13.21 -33.98 -9.97
N ASN A 435 14.12 -34.22 -10.91
CA ASN A 435 15.21 -33.30 -11.17
C ASN A 435 14.86 -32.41 -12.38
N ILE A 436 14.72 -32.98 -13.57
CA ILE A 436 14.62 -32.18 -14.80
C ILE A 436 13.34 -31.33 -14.80
N VAL A 437 12.17 -31.91 -14.55
CA VAL A 437 10.91 -31.15 -14.58
C VAL A 437 10.77 -30.27 -13.34
N PHE A 438 10.92 -30.84 -12.14
CA PHE A 438 10.68 -30.12 -10.89
C PHE A 438 11.72 -29.02 -10.61
N MET A 439 13.02 -29.21 -10.85
CA MET A 439 14.02 -28.14 -10.65
C MET A 439 13.81 -26.98 -11.62
N ASN A 440 13.54 -27.27 -12.90
CA ASN A 440 13.24 -26.23 -13.88
C ASN A 440 11.95 -25.47 -13.53
N PHE A 441 10.95 -26.17 -13.01
CA PHE A 441 9.73 -25.53 -12.53
C PHE A 441 9.97 -24.62 -11.31
N ILE A 442 10.77 -25.07 -10.34
CA ILE A 442 11.17 -24.25 -9.17
C ILE A 442 11.83 -22.96 -9.65
N ILE A 443 12.79 -23.07 -10.56
CA ILE A 443 13.51 -21.91 -11.10
C ILE A 443 12.53 -20.93 -11.79
N ALA A 444 11.58 -21.44 -12.58
CA ALA A 444 10.58 -20.62 -13.25
C ALA A 444 9.68 -19.87 -12.25
N VAL A 445 9.16 -20.56 -11.22
CA VAL A 445 8.31 -19.95 -10.19
C VAL A 445 9.07 -18.91 -9.37
N ILE A 446 10.32 -19.20 -8.98
CA ILE A 446 11.18 -18.24 -8.29
C ILE A 446 11.43 -17.02 -9.17
N SER A 447 11.64 -17.20 -10.48
CA SER A 447 11.88 -16.10 -11.42
C SER A 447 10.65 -15.19 -11.56
N GLU A 448 9.44 -15.76 -11.65
CA GLU A 448 8.19 -14.98 -11.69
C GLU A 448 7.95 -14.23 -10.37
N SER A 449 8.20 -14.90 -9.23
CA SER A 449 8.07 -14.29 -7.90
C SER A 449 9.08 -13.14 -7.71
N TYR A 450 10.32 -13.34 -8.17
CA TYR A 450 11.37 -12.31 -8.16
C TYR A 450 10.91 -11.06 -8.92
N GLU A 451 10.42 -11.21 -10.16
CA GLU A 451 9.97 -10.09 -10.98
C GLU A 451 8.82 -9.33 -10.31
N ARG A 452 7.86 -10.06 -9.74
CA ARG A 452 6.71 -9.50 -9.03
C ARG A 452 7.12 -8.67 -7.81
N VAL A 453 8.08 -9.15 -7.02
CA VAL A 453 8.60 -8.41 -5.86
C VAL A 453 9.45 -7.23 -6.31
N MET A 454 10.27 -7.40 -7.35
CA MET A 454 11.11 -6.35 -7.91
C MET A 454 10.29 -5.13 -8.35
N GLN A 455 9.15 -5.35 -9.03
CA GLN A 455 8.25 -4.27 -9.45
C GLN A 455 7.68 -3.44 -8.28
N LYS A 456 7.63 -4.02 -7.07
CA LYS A 456 7.10 -3.38 -5.85
C LYS A 456 8.18 -3.10 -4.82
N LEU A 457 9.46 -3.21 -5.18
CA LEU A 457 10.62 -3.11 -4.28
C LEU A 457 10.57 -1.84 -3.44
N ILE A 458 10.34 -0.68 -4.08
CA ILE A 458 10.30 0.60 -3.39
C ILE A 458 9.18 0.60 -2.35
N ALA A 459 7.97 0.21 -2.76
CA ALA A 459 6.81 0.23 -1.89
C ALA A 459 6.97 -0.71 -0.68
N GLU A 460 7.47 -1.93 -0.89
CA GLU A 460 7.72 -2.90 0.18
C GLU A 460 8.84 -2.45 1.12
N SER A 461 9.93 -1.88 0.58
CA SER A 461 11.03 -1.31 1.38
C SER A 461 10.54 -0.19 2.30
N TYR A 462 9.76 0.75 1.76
CA TYR A 462 9.17 1.82 2.58
C TYR A 462 8.10 1.31 3.54
N LYS A 463 7.34 0.25 3.20
CA LYS A 463 6.42 -0.41 4.13
C LYS A 463 7.16 -1.01 5.32
N VAL A 464 8.27 -1.69 5.08
CA VAL A 464 9.13 -2.24 6.14
C VAL A 464 9.70 -1.13 7.03
N LYS A 465 10.17 -0.02 6.45
CA LYS A 465 10.61 1.17 7.22
C LYS A 465 9.47 1.76 8.04
N ALA A 466 8.28 1.89 7.47
CA ALA A 466 7.11 2.42 8.18
C ALA A 466 6.70 1.52 9.37
N ASN A 467 6.76 0.19 9.22
CA ASN A 467 6.53 -0.76 10.31
C ASN A 467 7.55 -0.57 11.44
N MET A 468 8.84 -0.51 11.11
CA MET A 468 9.90 -0.32 12.11
C MET A 468 9.84 1.06 12.78
N ILE A 469 9.43 2.10 12.05
CA ILE A 469 9.19 3.42 12.64
C ILE A 469 8.00 3.37 13.60
N MET A 470 6.91 2.72 13.20
CA MET A 470 5.72 2.57 14.04
C MET A 470 6.05 1.85 15.36
N GLU A 471 6.77 0.72 15.29
CA GLU A 471 7.26 0.00 16.47
C GLU A 471 8.10 0.91 17.38
N ARG A 472 9.01 1.70 16.78
CA ARG A 472 9.86 2.63 17.52
C ARG A 472 9.06 3.74 18.20
N GLU A 473 8.09 4.32 17.50
CA GLU A 473 7.26 5.42 17.98
C GLU A 473 6.34 4.97 19.12
N GLU A 474 5.82 3.74 19.09
CA GLU A 474 5.03 3.19 20.19
C GLU A 474 5.86 3.05 21.48
N LEU A 475 7.17 2.80 21.38
CA LEU A 475 8.09 2.73 22.53
C LEU A 475 8.50 4.09 23.11
N PHE A 476 8.07 5.21 22.53
CA PHE A 476 8.42 6.53 23.05
C PHE A 476 7.67 6.90 24.33
N SER A 477 8.36 7.59 25.24
CA SER A 477 7.74 8.22 26.41
C SER A 477 6.96 9.47 25.99
N ILE A 478 5.93 9.86 26.74
CA ILE A 478 5.15 11.09 26.54
C ILE A 478 6.07 12.32 26.36
N LYS A 479 7.19 12.39 27.10
CA LYS A 479 8.17 13.49 26.96
C LYS A 479 8.84 13.51 25.58
N ALA A 480 9.09 12.35 24.99
CA ALA A 480 9.71 12.22 23.67
C ALA A 480 8.70 12.51 22.54
N LEU A 481 7.42 12.15 22.70
CA LEU A 481 6.36 12.54 21.76
C LEU A 481 6.17 14.06 21.69
N ASN A 482 6.42 14.77 22.78
CA ASN A 482 6.29 16.23 22.83
C ASN A 482 7.54 16.99 22.32
N ARG A 483 8.61 16.28 21.93
CA ARG A 483 9.82 16.94 21.39
C ARG A 483 9.57 17.39 19.96
N LYS A 484 9.67 18.70 19.75
CA LYS A 484 9.55 19.36 18.43
C LYS A 484 10.64 18.92 17.43
N ASP A 485 11.77 18.44 17.93
CA ASP A 485 12.86 17.93 17.08
C ASP A 485 12.50 16.60 16.40
N TYR A 486 11.67 15.78 17.05
CA TYR A 486 11.22 14.48 16.52
C TYR A 486 9.91 14.61 15.76
N PHE A 487 9.04 15.52 16.21
CA PHE A 487 7.72 15.76 15.64
C PHE A 487 7.56 17.25 15.28
N PRO A 488 8.26 17.70 14.22
CA PRO A 488 8.09 19.05 13.67
C PRO A 488 6.74 19.16 12.96
N ASN A 489 6.29 20.39 12.73
CA ASN A 489 5.04 20.63 12.01
C ASN A 489 5.21 20.79 10.50
N TYR A 490 6.42 21.08 10.03
CA TYR A 490 6.76 21.07 8.61
C TYR A 490 8.05 20.29 8.36
N ILE A 491 8.17 19.75 7.16
CA ILE A 491 9.36 19.06 6.69
C ILE A 491 9.80 19.74 5.40
N VAL A 492 11.09 20.08 5.29
CA VAL A 492 11.70 20.64 4.09
C VAL A 492 12.59 19.59 3.45
N VAL A 493 12.39 19.38 2.16
CA VAL A 493 13.13 18.44 1.34
C VAL A 493 13.96 19.23 0.34
N ARG A 494 15.28 19.03 0.38
CA ARG A 494 16.23 19.46 -0.66
C ARG A 494 16.58 18.24 -1.49
N ARG A 495 16.41 18.32 -2.81
CA ARG A 495 16.83 17.25 -3.72
C ARG A 495 17.34 17.80 -5.04
N GLN A 496 18.26 17.07 -5.65
CA GLN A 496 18.67 17.33 -7.02
C GLN A 496 17.49 17.08 -7.97
N ILE A 497 17.34 17.95 -8.95
CA ILE A 497 16.50 17.74 -10.10
C ILE A 497 17.25 16.74 -10.99
N LYS A 498 16.95 15.45 -10.82
CA LYS A 498 17.54 14.41 -11.66
C LYS A 498 17.04 14.59 -13.10
N ASN A 499 17.95 14.95 -14.01
CA ASN A 499 17.78 14.62 -15.42
C ASN A 499 18.02 13.11 -15.57
N GLU A 500 17.19 12.44 -16.34
CA GLU A 500 16.96 10.98 -16.41
C GLU A 500 18.18 10.16 -16.89
N ALA A 501 19.26 10.05 -16.13
CA ALA A 501 20.47 9.32 -16.56
C ALA A 501 21.02 8.35 -15.49
N ASN A 502 20.19 7.41 -15.01
CA ASN A 502 20.67 6.27 -14.23
C ASN A 502 19.85 5.03 -14.62
N GLU A 503 20.48 3.98 -15.15
CA GLU A 503 19.86 2.80 -15.77
C GLU A 503 18.84 2.05 -14.89
N VAL A 504 19.03 2.02 -13.56
CA VAL A 504 18.04 1.43 -12.62
C VAL A 504 16.86 2.36 -12.35
N GLY A 505 17.08 3.67 -12.50
CA GLY A 505 16.05 4.72 -12.44
C GLY A 505 15.26 4.86 -13.74
N GLU A 506 15.82 4.49 -14.89
CA GLU A 506 15.15 4.56 -16.20
C GLU A 506 13.98 3.58 -16.31
N TRP A 507 14.15 2.33 -15.84
CA TRP A 507 13.05 1.37 -15.82
C TRP A 507 11.92 1.80 -14.87
N GLN A 508 12.28 2.41 -13.74
CA GLN A 508 11.31 2.95 -12.79
C GLN A 508 10.62 4.22 -13.32
N GLY A 509 11.37 5.09 -13.99
CA GLY A 509 10.88 6.28 -14.69
C GLY A 509 9.89 5.88 -15.77
N PHE A 510 10.26 4.93 -16.62
CA PHE A 510 9.40 4.37 -17.66
C PHE A 510 8.09 3.79 -17.10
N ILE A 511 8.14 2.98 -16.04
CA ILE A 511 6.94 2.44 -15.39
C ILE A 511 6.10 3.54 -14.75
N LYS A 512 6.73 4.54 -14.12
CA LYS A 512 6.05 5.68 -13.52
C LYS A 512 5.39 6.55 -14.58
N ASP A 513 6.04 6.78 -15.71
CA ASP A 513 5.53 7.57 -16.83
C ASP A 513 4.44 6.82 -17.59
N LEU A 514 4.55 5.50 -17.71
CA LEU A 514 3.45 4.65 -18.17
C LEU A 514 2.25 4.77 -17.26
N LYS A 515 2.42 4.61 -15.94
CA LYS A 515 1.34 4.79 -14.96
C LYS A 515 0.74 6.19 -15.03
N TYR A 516 1.56 7.23 -15.13
CA TYR A 516 1.13 8.62 -15.25
C TYR A 516 0.38 8.86 -16.57
N THR A 517 0.87 8.33 -17.68
CA THR A 517 0.23 8.41 -19.01
C THR A 517 -1.11 7.69 -18.99
N ILE A 518 -1.18 6.49 -18.41
CA ILE A 518 -2.43 5.73 -18.26
C ILE A 518 -3.42 6.48 -17.36
N ARG A 519 -2.96 7.11 -16.28
CA ARG A 519 -3.82 7.91 -15.40
C ARG A 519 -4.31 9.18 -16.07
N THR A 520 -3.43 9.91 -16.75
CA THR A 520 -3.79 11.15 -17.46
C THR A 520 -4.69 10.86 -18.66
N THR A 521 -4.47 9.76 -19.38
CA THR A 521 -5.39 9.30 -20.44
C THR A 521 -6.71 8.81 -19.85
N SER A 522 -6.71 8.10 -18.72
CA SER A 522 -7.94 7.69 -18.05
C SER A 522 -8.74 8.90 -17.54
N SER A 523 -8.09 9.88 -16.90
CA SER A 523 -8.74 11.10 -16.40
C SER A 523 -9.20 12.01 -17.54
N LYS A 524 -8.40 12.15 -18.60
CA LYS A 524 -8.81 12.82 -19.85
C LYS A 524 -10.01 12.12 -20.47
N SER A 525 -9.98 10.79 -20.62
CA SER A 525 -11.12 10.03 -21.17
C SER A 525 -12.37 10.19 -20.30
N LYS A 526 -12.25 10.18 -18.96
CA LYS A 526 -13.37 10.44 -18.06
C LYS A 526 -13.92 11.86 -18.26
N SER A 527 -13.05 12.87 -18.38
CA SER A 527 -13.47 14.24 -18.63
C SER A 527 -14.07 14.45 -20.02
N GLU A 528 -13.53 13.76 -21.03
CA GLU A 528 -14.07 13.73 -22.39
C GLU A 528 -15.43 13.07 -22.39
N ILE A 529 -15.59 11.84 -21.87
CA ILE A 529 -16.87 11.14 -21.74
C ILE A 529 -17.91 12.01 -21.01
N ILE A 530 -17.52 12.68 -19.90
CA ILE A 530 -18.42 13.60 -19.20
C ILE A 530 -18.80 14.79 -20.09
N SER A 531 -17.86 15.36 -20.84
CA SER A 531 -18.12 16.46 -21.78
C SER A 531 -19.01 16.02 -22.94
N THR A 532 -18.75 14.85 -23.54
CA THR A 532 -19.51 14.29 -24.66
C THR A 532 -20.92 13.96 -24.22
N HIS A 533 -21.11 13.23 -23.12
CA HIS A 533 -22.44 12.98 -22.56
C HIS A 533 -23.14 14.27 -22.12
N SER A 534 -22.42 15.27 -21.63
CA SER A 534 -23.05 16.57 -21.30
C SER A 534 -23.51 17.32 -22.55
N SER A 535 -22.75 17.23 -23.65
CA SER A 535 -23.12 17.81 -24.94
C SER A 535 -24.29 17.07 -25.57
N GLU A 536 -24.30 15.73 -25.52
CA GLU A 536 -25.40 14.88 -25.96
C GLU A 536 -26.67 15.18 -25.16
N LEU A 537 -26.60 15.25 -23.83
CA LEU A 537 -27.73 15.62 -22.99
C LEU A 537 -28.24 17.03 -23.28
N SER A 538 -27.35 17.98 -23.62
CA SER A 538 -27.77 19.34 -24.01
C SER A 538 -28.45 19.36 -25.39
N SER A 539 -27.99 18.52 -26.32
CA SER A 539 -28.57 18.38 -27.66
C SER A 539 -29.93 17.68 -27.59
N LEU A 540 -30.04 16.61 -26.80
CA LEU A 540 -31.29 15.92 -26.52
C LEU A 540 -32.29 16.85 -25.84
N LYS A 541 -31.85 17.67 -24.88
CA LYS A 541 -32.71 18.66 -24.25
C LYS A 541 -33.20 19.71 -25.24
N LYS A 542 -32.34 20.20 -26.15
CA LYS A 542 -32.75 21.11 -27.23
C LYS A 542 -33.71 20.45 -28.21
N GLN A 543 -33.53 19.17 -28.54
CA GLN A 543 -34.45 18.41 -29.39
C GLN A 543 -35.80 18.20 -28.71
N ILE A 544 -35.83 17.88 -27.41
CA ILE A 544 -37.05 17.76 -26.62
C ILE A 544 -37.78 19.11 -26.54
N ASP A 545 -37.06 20.21 -26.25
CA ASP A 545 -37.62 21.56 -26.20
C ASP A 545 -38.11 22.02 -27.60
N GLY A 546 -37.48 21.55 -28.67
CA GLY A 546 -37.88 21.78 -30.07
C GLY A 546 -39.16 21.03 -30.43
N LEU A 547 -39.19 19.72 -30.19
CA LEU A 547 -40.35 18.85 -30.41
C LEU A 547 -41.57 19.35 -29.64
N GLN A 548 -41.40 19.71 -28.36
CA GLN A 548 -42.51 20.29 -27.57
C GLN A 548 -43.05 21.58 -28.17
N LYS A 549 -42.19 22.43 -28.76
CA LYS A 549 -42.64 23.68 -29.40
C LYS A 549 -43.33 23.45 -30.74
N GLU A 550 -42.83 22.52 -31.55
CA GLU A 550 -43.44 22.16 -32.83
C GLU A 550 -44.79 21.47 -32.63
N ASP A 551 -44.87 20.50 -31.72
CA ASP A 551 -46.12 19.81 -31.37
C ASP A 551 -47.15 20.79 -30.77
N LEU A 552 -46.74 21.71 -29.90
CA LEU A 552 -47.63 22.76 -29.36
C LEU A 552 -48.09 23.75 -30.45
N ALA A 553 -47.24 24.07 -31.42
CA ALA A 553 -47.58 24.98 -32.51
C ALA A 553 -48.55 24.32 -33.51
N GLN A 554 -48.32 23.04 -33.85
CA GLN A 554 -49.23 22.25 -34.67
C GLN A 554 -50.58 22.06 -33.99
N LEU A 555 -50.60 21.64 -32.73
CA LEU A 555 -51.84 21.46 -31.96
C LEU A 555 -52.63 22.78 -31.87
N LYS A 556 -51.95 23.90 -31.65
CA LYS A 556 -52.58 25.23 -31.64
C LYS A 556 -53.13 25.61 -33.01
N HIS A 557 -52.46 25.24 -34.10
CA HIS A 557 -52.93 25.52 -35.45
C HIS A 557 -54.14 24.66 -35.83
N GLU A 558 -54.13 23.37 -35.51
CA GLU A 558 -55.25 22.45 -35.70
C GLU A 558 -56.47 22.92 -34.91
N ILE A 559 -56.31 23.22 -33.60
CA ILE A 559 -57.40 23.75 -32.78
C ILE A 559 -57.96 25.05 -33.37
N LYS A 560 -57.10 25.93 -33.90
CA LYS A 560 -57.55 27.18 -34.51
C LYS A 560 -58.37 26.95 -35.78
N GLN A 561 -57.93 26.02 -36.66
CA GLN A 561 -58.67 25.66 -37.87
C GLN A 561 -60.01 25.03 -37.54
N ASP A 562 -60.06 24.14 -36.54
CA ASP A 562 -61.28 23.45 -36.11
C ASP A 562 -62.30 24.44 -35.50
N ILE A 563 -61.82 25.45 -34.77
CA ILE A 563 -62.64 26.56 -34.27
C ILE A 563 -63.15 27.43 -35.43
N GLU A 564 -62.29 27.81 -36.40
CA GLU A 564 -62.69 28.62 -37.55
C GLU A 564 -63.76 27.91 -38.39
N GLN A 565 -63.62 26.60 -38.60
CA GLN A 565 -64.59 25.78 -39.32
C GLN A 565 -65.94 25.73 -38.59
N LYS A 566 -65.94 25.47 -37.27
CA LYS A 566 -67.18 25.49 -36.48
C LYS A 566 -67.84 26.86 -36.44
N VAL A 567 -67.06 27.95 -36.41
CA VAL A 567 -67.60 29.32 -36.48
C VAL A 567 -68.28 29.58 -37.83
N GLN A 568 -67.69 29.11 -38.93
CA GLN A 568 -68.32 29.21 -40.25
C GLN A 568 -69.62 28.39 -40.35
N GLU A 569 -69.64 27.16 -39.84
CA GLU A 569 -70.85 26.33 -39.78
C GLU A 569 -71.98 27.02 -38.98
N ILE A 570 -71.64 27.61 -37.83
CA ILE A 570 -72.59 28.39 -37.02
C ILE A 570 -73.09 29.62 -37.77
N GLN A 571 -72.22 30.34 -38.49
CA GLN A 571 -72.63 31.51 -39.28
C GLN A 571 -73.58 31.13 -40.42
N VAL A 572 -73.35 30.01 -41.09
CA VAL A 572 -74.25 29.49 -42.14
C VAL A 572 -75.60 29.13 -41.53
N TYR A 573 -75.62 28.41 -40.41
CA TYR A 573 -76.85 28.05 -39.71
C TYR A 573 -77.66 29.27 -39.24
N ILE A 574 -76.99 30.29 -38.70
CA ILE A 574 -77.65 31.56 -38.31
C ILE A 574 -78.21 32.27 -39.54
N LYS A 575 -77.48 32.28 -40.67
CA LYS A 575 -77.91 32.95 -41.89
C LYS A 575 -79.12 32.25 -42.52
N GLU A 576 -79.16 30.92 -42.51
CA GLU A 576 -80.31 30.14 -42.95
C GLU A 576 -81.54 30.41 -42.07
N ASN A 577 -81.37 30.39 -40.75
CA ASN A 577 -82.46 30.71 -39.81
C ASN A 577 -82.95 32.15 -39.94
N MET A 578 -82.05 33.13 -40.16
CA MET A 578 -82.44 34.52 -40.39
C MET A 578 -83.18 34.71 -41.72
N ASN A 579 -82.81 33.96 -42.76
CA ASN A 579 -83.53 33.99 -44.02
C ASN A 579 -84.93 33.38 -43.89
N GLY A 580 -85.06 32.28 -43.13
CA GLY A 580 -86.37 31.71 -42.77
C GLY A 580 -87.24 32.69 -41.97
N LEU A 581 -86.66 33.37 -40.97
CA LEU A 581 -87.38 34.41 -40.21
C LEU A 581 -87.81 35.57 -41.11
N LYS A 582 -86.99 35.93 -42.10
CA LYS A 582 -87.30 37.01 -43.04
C LYS A 582 -88.44 36.63 -43.98
N SER A 583 -88.50 35.39 -44.47
CA SER A 583 -89.65 34.92 -45.25
C SER A 583 -90.94 34.92 -44.44
N ASP A 584 -90.88 34.55 -43.16
CA ASP A 584 -92.05 34.57 -42.26
C ASP A 584 -92.51 36.00 -41.96
N ILE A 585 -91.58 36.96 -41.87
CA ILE A 585 -91.89 38.38 -41.70
C ILE A 585 -92.51 38.97 -42.98
N ASP A 586 -92.01 38.60 -44.16
CA ASP A 586 -92.54 39.06 -45.44
C ASP A 586 -93.94 38.48 -45.70
N SER A 587 -94.23 37.23 -45.29
CA SER A 587 -95.58 36.69 -45.34
C SER A 587 -96.53 37.40 -44.38
N LEU A 588 -96.09 37.67 -43.14
CA LEU A 588 -96.86 38.45 -42.17
C LEU A 588 -97.16 39.87 -42.67
N LYS A 589 -96.22 40.49 -43.39
CA LYS A 589 -96.43 41.81 -44.01
C LYS A 589 -97.47 41.76 -45.13
N GLY A 590 -97.45 40.71 -45.95
CA GLY A 590 -98.47 40.44 -46.96
C GLY A 590 -99.87 40.28 -46.35
N ASP A 591 -99.98 39.53 -45.25
CA ASP A 591 -101.23 39.39 -44.50
C ASP A 591 -101.70 40.72 -43.91
N MET A 592 -100.77 41.56 -43.42
CA MET A 592 -101.09 42.88 -42.88
C MET A 592 -101.59 43.84 -43.98
N ASP A 593 -101.00 43.80 -45.17
CA ASP A 593 -101.45 44.59 -46.32
C ASP A 593 -102.82 44.12 -46.83
N PHE A 594 -103.09 42.80 -46.80
CA PHE A 594 -104.42 42.25 -47.08
C PHE A 594 -105.47 42.70 -46.07
N ILE A 595 -105.14 42.71 -44.77
CA ILE A 595 -106.01 43.26 -43.72
C ILE A 595 -106.26 44.75 -43.95
N LYS A 596 -105.23 45.53 -44.30
CA LYS A 596 -105.35 46.97 -44.58
C LYS A 596 -106.23 47.27 -45.80
N ALA A 597 -106.10 46.46 -46.87
CA ALA A 597 -106.96 46.54 -48.05
C ALA A 597 -108.41 46.16 -47.72
N SER A 598 -108.62 45.11 -46.91
CA SER A 598 -109.94 44.69 -46.45
C SER A 598 -110.62 45.75 -45.57
N ILE A 599 -109.87 46.38 -44.66
CA ILE A 599 -110.35 47.51 -43.85
C ILE A 599 -110.68 48.72 -44.73
N SER A 600 -109.86 49.02 -45.74
CA SER A 600 -110.13 50.12 -46.68
C SER A 600 -111.41 49.89 -47.50
N GLN A 601 -111.68 48.64 -47.93
CA GLN A 601 -112.94 48.27 -48.60
C GLN A 601 -114.15 48.35 -47.66
N ILE A 602 -114.00 48.00 -46.38
CA ILE A 602 -115.05 48.17 -45.37
C ILE A 602 -115.34 49.66 -45.13
N ILE A 603 -114.31 50.51 -45.05
CA ILE A 603 -114.47 51.96 -44.89
C ILE A 603 -115.14 52.59 -46.13
N GLN A 604 -114.86 52.10 -47.34
CA GLN A 604 -115.56 52.53 -48.57
C GLN A 604 -117.04 52.12 -48.60
N LYS A 605 -117.42 51.02 -47.93
CA LYS A 605 -118.83 50.60 -47.81
C LYS A 605 -119.61 51.34 -46.71
N ILE A 606 -118.93 52.04 -45.81
CA ILE A 606 -119.57 52.81 -44.72
C ILE A 606 -119.79 54.29 -45.11
N ASN A 607 -119.13 54.77 -46.18
CA ASN A 607 -119.24 56.15 -46.68
C ASN A 607 -120.13 56.33 -47.94
N ASN A 608 -121.04 55.39 -48.21
CA ASN A 608 -122.09 55.50 -49.24
C ASN A 608 -123.48 55.27 -48.64
#